data_AF-A0A4Q5RFY0-F1
#
_entry.id   AF-A0A4Q5RFY0-F1
#
_cell.length_a   1.000
_cell.length_b   1.000
_cell.length_c   1.000
_cell.angle_alpha   90.00
_cell.angle_beta   90.00
_cell.angle_gamma   90.00
#
_symmetry.space_group_name_H-M   'P 1'
#
loop_
_entity.id
_entity.type
_entity.pdbx_description
1 polymer ?
#
loop_
_entity_poly.entity_id
_entity_poly.type
_entity_poly.pdbx_seq_one_letter_code
_entity_poly.pdbx_strand_id
1 'polypeptide(L)'
;ATASSGLAVSFNVTSGSATISGNTLTITAAGTVVVEASQAGNASFNAAKTVSQSFTVAPAGCTATGTILREEWRNVPGNNISDFSFQTTPTSTSQLTAFEGPSNIGDNYASRIRGYICAPQTGSYVFWIAGDDAAELYISTDDNPANKVRIANLLSWTNIREFGKFGSQKSAAISLVAGKKYYIEAIQKQGGGGDNLSVQWQLPGGTIESPLPGKYLSPYNSAQGSSLFLNTSALNSTAITSAENGMETVKTGLFIYPNPAVEQTTVEFAVPDAGQTSVVLYNTKGQLMSVLYEGTTAANTKIKLSVNVAKMQNGVYLLHLTSGQNVFTKKLIVVK
;
A
#
# COMPACT_ATOMS: atom_id res chain seq x y z
N ALA A 1 17.14 19.61 14.07
CA ALA A 1 18.48 20.22 14.18
C ALA A 1 18.33 21.65 14.65
N THR A 2 19.30 22.18 15.40
CA THR A 2 19.32 23.55 15.90
C THR A 2 20.65 24.20 15.53
N ALA A 3 20.62 25.48 15.13
CA ALA A 3 21.80 26.29 14.85
C ALA A 3 22.03 27.26 16.00
N SER A 4 23.26 27.37 16.51
CA SER A 4 23.62 28.32 17.58
C SER A 4 23.49 29.79 17.15
N SER A 5 23.48 30.04 15.84
CA SER A 5 23.23 31.35 15.21
C SER A 5 21.76 31.76 15.18
N GLY A 6 20.83 30.81 15.44
CA GLY A 6 19.39 31.01 15.26
C GLY A 6 18.93 31.03 13.79
N LEU A 7 19.83 30.85 12.82
CA LEU A 7 19.49 30.80 11.39
C LEU A 7 18.78 29.49 11.03
N ALA A 8 17.95 29.55 9.98
CA ALA A 8 17.19 28.40 9.51
C ALA A 8 18.12 27.25 9.06
N VAL A 9 17.77 26.03 9.46
CA VAL A 9 18.42 24.80 9.01
C VAL A 9 17.53 24.17 7.94
N SER A 10 18.12 23.79 6.81
CA SER A 10 17.46 23.02 5.76
C SER A 10 17.95 21.57 5.79
N PHE A 11 17.12 20.67 5.29
CA PHE A 11 17.42 19.25 5.20
C PHE A 11 17.31 18.76 3.76
N ASN A 12 18.19 17.83 3.39
CA ASN A 12 18.15 17.16 2.09
C ASN A 12 18.39 15.66 2.25
N VAL A 13 17.66 14.84 1.47
CA VAL A 13 17.97 13.41 1.35
C VAL A 13 19.10 13.28 0.34
N THR A 14 20.26 12.81 0.79
CA THR A 14 21.44 12.63 -0.07
C THR A 14 21.51 11.22 -0.64
N SER A 15 20.88 10.24 0.04
CA SER A 15 20.68 8.90 -0.48
C SER A 15 19.53 8.17 0.22
N GLY A 16 18.91 7.21 -0.47
CA GLY A 16 17.83 6.36 0.06
C GLY A 16 16.44 6.77 -0.40
N SER A 17 15.46 5.89 -0.19
CA SER A 17 14.07 6.07 -0.62
C SER A 17 13.28 6.89 0.40
N ALA A 18 13.51 8.20 0.38
CA ALA A 18 12.76 9.16 1.17
C ALA A 18 12.70 10.53 0.48
N THR A 19 11.71 11.33 0.83
CA THR A 19 11.57 12.74 0.40
C THR A 19 11.44 13.65 1.60
N ILE A 20 11.87 14.91 1.47
CA ILE A 20 11.72 15.94 2.50
C ILE A 20 10.85 17.06 1.96
N SER A 21 9.86 17.47 2.75
CA SER A 21 9.07 18.69 2.52
C SER A 21 9.04 19.50 3.81
N GLY A 22 9.70 20.66 3.81
CA GLY A 22 9.96 21.43 5.02
C GLY A 22 10.80 20.63 6.01
N ASN A 23 10.24 20.32 7.18
CA ASN A 23 10.90 19.51 8.22
C ASN A 23 10.36 18.07 8.29
N THR A 24 9.46 17.68 7.37
CA THR A 24 8.86 16.35 7.36
C THR A 24 9.61 15.46 6.38
N LEU A 25 10.18 14.37 6.91
CA LEU A 25 10.78 13.29 6.12
C LEU A 25 9.73 12.21 5.86
N THR A 26 9.41 11.97 4.60
CA THR A 26 8.50 10.91 4.16
C THR A 26 9.31 9.75 3.61
N ILE A 27 9.20 8.59 4.26
CA ILE A 27 9.84 7.36 3.79
C ILE A 27 9.00 6.76 2.66
N THR A 28 9.63 6.44 1.53
CA THR A 28 8.95 5.88 0.35
C THR A 28 9.28 4.41 0.12
N ALA A 29 10.38 3.90 0.67
CA ALA A 29 10.68 2.46 0.74
C ALA A 29 11.66 2.13 1.86
N ALA A 30 11.83 0.84 2.13
CA ALA A 30 12.86 0.35 3.04
C ALA A 30 14.27 0.53 2.47
N GLY A 31 15.27 0.57 3.35
CA GLY A 31 16.68 0.79 3.01
C GLY A 31 17.34 1.82 3.92
N THR A 32 18.63 2.08 3.69
CA THR A 32 19.36 3.12 4.42
C THR A 32 19.05 4.49 3.82
N VAL A 33 18.59 5.41 4.66
CA VAL A 33 18.34 6.81 4.31
C VAL A 33 19.41 7.67 4.95
N VAL A 34 20.02 8.56 4.16
CA VAL A 34 20.99 9.55 4.62
C VAL A 34 20.39 10.93 4.43
N VAL A 35 20.25 11.65 5.55
CA VAL A 35 19.76 13.03 5.59
C VAL A 35 20.91 13.95 5.95
N GLU A 36 21.11 14.97 5.13
CA GLU A 36 22.04 16.06 5.39
C GLU A 36 21.29 17.26 5.96
N ALA A 37 21.83 17.87 7.02
CA ALA A 37 21.40 19.15 7.53
C ALA A 37 22.42 20.23 7.11
N SER A 38 21.91 21.35 6.58
CA SER A 38 22.73 22.49 6.16
C SER A 38 22.16 23.80 6.72
N GLN A 39 23.02 24.76 7.00
CA GLN A 39 22.61 26.08 7.48
C GLN A 39 23.42 27.13 6.73
N ALA A 40 22.73 27.93 5.92
CA ALA A 40 23.34 29.04 5.21
C ALA A 40 23.85 30.11 6.19
N GLY A 41 24.85 30.87 5.74
CA GLY A 41 25.36 32.04 6.45
C GLY A 41 24.56 33.30 6.16
N ASN A 42 24.94 34.40 6.81
CA ASN A 42 24.47 35.76 6.55
C ASN A 42 25.62 36.76 6.82
N ALA A 43 25.30 38.06 6.93
CA ALA A 43 26.29 39.10 7.20
C ALA A 43 27.01 38.98 8.56
N SER A 44 26.40 38.30 9.53
CA SER A 44 26.91 38.17 10.90
C SER A 44 27.49 36.79 11.20
N PHE A 45 27.17 35.77 10.39
CA PHE A 45 27.55 34.38 10.61
C PHE A 45 27.94 33.71 9.29
N ASN A 46 29.08 33.03 9.27
CA ASN A 46 29.44 32.16 8.13
C ASN A 46 28.46 30.97 8.03
N ALA A 47 28.37 30.38 6.84
CA ALA A 47 27.61 29.13 6.66
C ALA A 47 28.21 28.01 7.53
N ALA A 48 27.35 27.19 8.13
CA ALA A 48 27.80 26.06 8.93
C ALA A 48 28.24 24.90 8.04
N LYS A 49 29.17 24.09 8.54
CA LYS A 49 29.52 22.81 7.90
C LYS A 49 28.28 21.90 7.92
N THR A 50 28.00 21.23 6.80
CA THR A 50 26.89 20.29 6.72
C THR A 50 27.15 19.06 7.60
N VAL A 51 26.07 18.48 8.13
CA VAL A 51 26.12 17.29 8.99
C VAL A 51 25.15 16.26 8.44
N SER A 52 25.65 15.05 8.21
CA SER A 52 24.83 13.92 7.75
C SER A 52 24.47 13.00 8.91
N GLN A 53 23.24 12.48 8.88
CA GLN A 53 22.78 11.39 9.73
C GLN A 53 22.19 10.30 8.86
N SER A 54 22.47 9.05 9.22
CA SER A 54 21.94 7.87 8.52
C SER A 54 21.11 7.01 9.46
N PHE A 55 20.02 6.47 8.95
CA PHE A 55 19.23 5.46 9.64
C PHE A 55 18.72 4.41 8.65
N THR A 56 18.31 3.25 9.16
CA THR A 56 17.79 2.16 8.32
C THR A 56 16.30 2.03 8.53
N VAL A 57 15.55 2.04 7.43
CA VAL A 57 14.13 1.73 7.38
C VAL A 57 13.99 0.23 7.15
N ALA A 58 13.36 -0.47 8.09
CA ALA A 58 13.02 -1.87 7.91
C ALA A 58 11.91 -2.03 6.84
N PRO A 59 11.92 -3.10 6.02
CA PRO A 59 10.78 -3.47 5.21
C PRO A 59 9.52 -3.54 6.05
N ALA A 60 8.40 -3.06 5.50
CA ALA A 60 7.09 -3.39 6.06
C ALA A 60 7.00 -4.92 6.13
N GLY A 61 6.76 -5.45 7.33
CA GLY A 61 6.69 -6.89 7.54
C GLY A 61 5.65 -7.50 6.62
N CYS A 62 6.08 -8.45 5.81
CA CYS A 62 5.18 -9.27 5.04
C CYS A 62 4.62 -10.40 5.93
N THR A 63 3.32 -10.65 5.79
CA THR A 63 2.66 -11.85 6.34
C THR A 63 2.00 -12.59 5.19
N ALA A 64 2.42 -13.82 4.95
CA ALA A 64 1.80 -14.70 3.96
C ALA A 64 0.39 -15.08 4.40
N THR A 65 -0.57 -15.11 3.47
CA THR A 65 -1.97 -15.47 3.77
C THR A 65 -2.28 -16.94 3.52
N GLY A 66 -1.32 -17.73 3.02
CA GLY A 66 -1.48 -19.17 2.83
C GLY A 66 -1.90 -19.58 1.42
N THR A 67 -2.16 -18.63 0.51
CA THR A 67 -2.71 -18.91 -0.82
C THR A 67 -2.06 -18.10 -1.94
N ILE A 68 -2.25 -18.55 -3.18
CA ILE A 68 -1.88 -17.83 -4.40
C ILE A 68 -3.04 -17.87 -5.42
N LEU A 69 -3.20 -16.81 -6.21
CA LEU A 69 -4.29 -16.71 -7.19
C LEU A 69 -3.93 -17.52 -8.45
N ARG A 70 -4.86 -18.35 -8.90
CA ARG A 70 -4.86 -18.96 -10.23
C ARG A 70 -5.97 -18.35 -11.08
N GLU A 71 -5.62 -18.00 -12.31
CA GLU A 71 -6.51 -17.53 -13.36
C GLU A 71 -6.42 -18.49 -14.55
N GLU A 72 -7.54 -18.77 -15.20
CA GLU A 72 -7.62 -19.73 -16.29
C GLU A 72 -8.45 -19.16 -17.45
N TRP A 73 -8.02 -19.41 -18.67
CA TRP A 73 -8.73 -19.07 -19.91
C TRP A 73 -8.95 -20.33 -20.72
N ARG A 74 -10.22 -20.65 -21.00
CA ARG A 74 -10.61 -21.83 -21.80
C ARG A 74 -10.81 -21.46 -23.27
N ASN A 75 -10.75 -22.48 -24.14
CA ASN A 75 -10.89 -22.36 -25.60
C ASN A 75 -9.79 -21.49 -26.23
N VAL A 76 -8.56 -21.65 -25.74
CA VAL A 76 -7.38 -20.93 -26.22
C VAL A 76 -6.41 -21.93 -26.86
N PRO A 77 -6.53 -22.22 -28.17
CA PRO A 77 -5.67 -23.19 -28.85
C PRO A 77 -4.22 -22.71 -28.99
N GLY A 78 -3.33 -23.63 -29.35
CA GLY A 78 -1.89 -23.38 -29.52
C GLY A 78 -1.07 -23.66 -28.26
N ASN A 79 0.20 -23.97 -28.47
CA ASN A 79 1.07 -24.54 -27.45
C ASN A 79 2.11 -23.53 -26.94
N ASN A 80 2.30 -22.41 -27.63
CA ASN A 80 3.31 -21.41 -27.27
C ASN A 80 2.70 -20.31 -26.41
N ILE A 81 3.48 -19.79 -25.48
CA ILE A 81 3.09 -18.63 -24.66
C ILE A 81 2.66 -17.43 -25.52
N SER A 82 3.32 -17.23 -26.66
CA SER A 82 3.01 -16.16 -27.62
C SER A 82 1.68 -16.32 -28.35
N ASP A 83 1.04 -17.48 -28.29
CA ASP A 83 -0.24 -17.75 -28.96
C ASP A 83 -1.41 -17.08 -28.23
N PHE A 84 -1.18 -16.46 -27.06
CA PHE A 84 -2.22 -15.87 -26.23
C PHE A 84 -1.81 -14.60 -25.49
N SER A 85 -2.77 -13.70 -25.28
CA SER A 85 -2.61 -12.51 -24.46
C SER A 85 -3.27 -12.67 -23.09
N PHE A 86 -2.44 -12.76 -22.05
CA PHE A 86 -2.85 -12.84 -20.63
C PHE A 86 -3.40 -11.52 -20.06
N GLN A 87 -3.68 -10.53 -20.91
CA GLN A 87 -4.31 -9.25 -20.53
C GLN A 87 -5.84 -9.29 -20.62
N THR A 88 -6.41 -10.38 -21.14
CA THR A 88 -7.86 -10.57 -21.23
C THR A 88 -8.46 -11.08 -19.91
N THR A 89 -9.76 -10.95 -19.73
CA THR A 89 -10.47 -11.45 -18.53
C THR A 89 -10.43 -12.98 -18.48
N PRO A 90 -10.03 -13.60 -17.34
CA PRO A 90 -10.03 -15.06 -17.21
C PRO A 90 -11.45 -15.63 -17.23
N THR A 91 -11.58 -16.84 -17.78
CA THR A 91 -12.80 -17.64 -17.73
C THR A 91 -13.15 -18.03 -16.29
N SER A 92 -12.14 -18.35 -15.47
CA SER A 92 -12.33 -18.72 -14.07
C SER A 92 -11.13 -18.34 -13.22
N THR A 93 -11.34 -18.25 -11.91
CA THR A 93 -10.28 -18.03 -10.93
C THR A 93 -10.43 -18.97 -9.74
N SER A 94 -9.31 -19.28 -9.07
CA SER A 94 -9.27 -20.12 -7.87
C SER A 94 -8.09 -19.72 -6.98
N GLN A 95 -8.14 -20.13 -5.71
CA GLN A 95 -7.05 -19.96 -4.75
C GLN A 95 -6.34 -21.30 -4.56
N LEU A 96 -5.02 -21.32 -4.70
CA LEU A 96 -4.19 -22.50 -4.50
C LEU A 96 -3.42 -22.39 -3.17
N THR A 97 -3.23 -23.51 -2.49
CA THR A 97 -2.47 -23.58 -1.22
C THR A 97 -0.99 -23.93 -1.41
N ALA A 98 -0.56 -24.02 -2.67
CA ALA A 98 0.83 -24.13 -3.09
C ALA A 98 0.96 -23.52 -4.49
N PHE A 99 2.20 -23.26 -4.93
CA PHE A 99 2.48 -22.81 -6.28
C PHE A 99 2.40 -23.99 -7.28
N GLU A 100 1.23 -24.60 -7.37
CA GLU A 100 0.94 -25.76 -8.20
C GLU A 100 -0.52 -25.74 -8.63
N GLY A 101 -0.75 -25.76 -9.95
CA GLY A 101 -2.07 -25.92 -10.54
C GLY A 101 -2.54 -27.37 -10.51
N PRO A 102 -3.85 -27.62 -10.71
CA PRO A 102 -4.35 -28.98 -10.91
C PRO A 102 -3.76 -29.57 -12.21
N SER A 103 -3.82 -30.89 -12.33
CA SER A 103 -3.27 -31.62 -13.48
C SER A 103 -4.35 -32.36 -14.25
N ASN A 104 -4.14 -32.51 -15.56
CA ASN A 104 -5.03 -33.17 -16.52
C ASN A 104 -6.48 -32.65 -16.43
N ILE A 105 -6.64 -31.33 -16.38
CA ILE A 105 -7.91 -30.63 -16.36
C ILE A 105 -8.43 -30.23 -17.75
N GLY A 106 -7.68 -30.51 -18.81
CA GLY A 106 -8.15 -30.45 -20.19
C GLY A 106 -7.20 -29.78 -21.16
N ASP A 107 -7.68 -29.58 -22.38
CA ASP A 107 -6.87 -29.09 -23.50
C ASP A 107 -7.25 -27.65 -23.90
N ASN A 108 -6.42 -27.04 -24.74
CA ASN A 108 -6.65 -25.72 -25.33
C ASN A 108 -7.00 -24.65 -24.28
N TYR A 109 -6.11 -24.47 -23.30
CA TYR A 109 -6.29 -23.46 -22.25
C TYR A 109 -4.99 -22.72 -21.94
N ALA A 110 -5.14 -21.54 -21.33
CA ALA A 110 -4.03 -20.81 -20.73
C ALA A 110 -4.26 -20.71 -19.22
N SER A 111 -3.19 -20.73 -18.43
CA SER A 111 -3.29 -20.43 -17.00
C SER A 111 -2.22 -19.47 -16.54
N ARG A 112 -2.55 -18.68 -15.51
CA ARG A 112 -1.63 -17.82 -14.80
C ARG A 112 -1.79 -18.05 -13.31
N ILE A 113 -0.70 -18.38 -12.62
CA ILE A 113 -0.63 -18.43 -11.16
C ILE A 113 0.21 -17.25 -10.71
N ARG A 114 -0.35 -16.32 -9.92
CA ARG A 114 0.34 -15.11 -9.50
C ARG A 114 -0.02 -14.65 -8.10
N GLY A 115 0.92 -13.96 -7.48
CA GLY A 115 0.77 -13.44 -6.13
C GLY A 115 2.07 -12.87 -5.62
N TYR A 116 2.28 -13.02 -4.32
CA TYR A 116 3.43 -12.48 -3.63
C TYR A 116 4.12 -13.53 -2.79
N ILE A 117 5.45 -13.52 -2.78
CA ILE A 117 6.29 -14.25 -1.84
C ILE A 117 6.57 -13.38 -0.63
N CYS A 118 6.45 -14.00 0.53
CA CYS A 118 6.93 -13.53 1.80
C CYS A 118 8.24 -14.23 2.14
N ALA A 119 9.38 -13.58 1.90
CA ALA A 119 10.68 -14.25 2.07
C ALA A 119 10.92 -14.56 3.57
N PRO A 120 11.06 -15.84 3.99
CA PRO A 120 11.23 -16.17 5.41
C PRO A 120 12.62 -15.86 5.95
N GLN A 121 13.62 -15.72 5.08
CA GLN A 121 15.01 -15.46 5.47
C GLN A 121 15.73 -14.65 4.40
N THR A 122 16.80 -13.96 4.81
CA THR A 122 17.63 -13.20 3.89
C THR A 122 18.65 -14.14 3.26
N GLY A 123 18.78 -14.11 1.94
CA GLY A 123 19.82 -14.86 1.24
C GLY A 123 19.47 -15.17 -0.22
N SER A 124 20.23 -16.09 -0.80
CA SER A 124 20.04 -16.55 -2.17
C SER A 124 18.99 -17.65 -2.28
N TYR A 125 18.02 -17.43 -3.15
CA TYR A 125 16.97 -18.37 -3.53
C TYR A 125 17.18 -18.84 -4.96
N VAL A 126 16.81 -20.08 -5.25
CA VAL A 126 16.75 -20.59 -6.63
C VAL A 126 15.35 -21.13 -6.87
N PHE A 127 14.80 -20.89 -8.05
CA PHE A 127 13.46 -21.30 -8.42
C PHE A 127 13.50 -22.27 -9.59
N TRP A 128 12.53 -23.19 -9.63
CA TRP A 128 12.30 -24.03 -10.78
C TRP A 128 10.84 -24.05 -11.17
N ILE A 129 10.59 -24.28 -12.46
CA ILE A 129 9.25 -24.43 -13.02
C ILE A 129 9.15 -25.76 -13.78
N ALA A 130 8.02 -26.45 -13.64
CA ALA A 130 7.62 -27.58 -14.46
C ALA A 130 6.22 -27.29 -15.02
N GLY A 131 5.93 -27.77 -16.22
CA GLY A 131 4.65 -27.57 -16.86
C GLY A 131 4.47 -28.30 -18.18
N ASP A 132 3.26 -28.28 -18.68
CA ASP A 132 2.88 -28.95 -19.94
C ASP A 132 1.76 -28.12 -20.58
N ASP A 133 1.90 -27.56 -21.78
CA ASP A 133 3.00 -27.67 -22.74
C ASP A 133 4.15 -26.66 -22.46
N ALA A 134 3.90 -25.35 -22.63
CA ALA A 134 4.91 -24.31 -22.47
C ALA A 134 4.60 -23.46 -21.23
N ALA A 135 5.64 -23.07 -20.49
CA ALA A 135 5.47 -22.23 -19.31
C ALA A 135 6.67 -21.32 -19.03
N GLU A 136 6.40 -20.19 -18.39
CA GLU A 136 7.41 -19.19 -18.00
C GLU A 136 7.17 -18.75 -16.56
N LEU A 137 8.27 -18.52 -15.82
CA LEU A 137 8.28 -18.04 -14.45
C LEU A 137 8.90 -16.64 -14.39
N TYR A 138 8.25 -15.75 -13.66
CA TYR A 138 8.62 -14.35 -13.48
C TYR A 138 8.68 -14.00 -11.99
N ILE A 139 9.61 -13.13 -11.61
CA ILE A 139 9.68 -12.53 -10.27
C ILE A 139 10.05 -11.05 -10.35
N SER A 140 9.53 -10.24 -9.43
CA SER A 140 10.03 -8.88 -9.17
C SER A 140 10.92 -8.91 -7.91
N THR A 141 12.01 -8.12 -7.88
CA THR A 141 12.82 -7.92 -6.65
C THR A 141 12.22 -6.89 -5.68
N ASP A 142 10.96 -6.55 -5.90
CA ASP A 142 10.06 -5.75 -5.07
C ASP A 142 8.63 -6.30 -5.23
N ASP A 143 7.65 -5.61 -4.66
CA ASP A 143 6.25 -6.01 -4.76
C ASP A 143 5.52 -5.42 -5.96
N ASN A 144 6.20 -4.73 -6.87
CA ASN A 144 5.58 -4.15 -8.05
C ASN A 144 5.58 -5.17 -9.21
N PRO A 145 4.41 -5.64 -9.67
CA PRO A 145 4.33 -6.58 -10.79
C PRO A 145 4.89 -6.03 -12.11
N ALA A 146 5.00 -4.71 -12.27
CA ALA A 146 5.59 -4.08 -13.45
C ALA A 146 7.10 -4.31 -13.57
N ASN A 147 7.78 -4.59 -12.45
CA ASN A 147 9.23 -4.79 -12.39
C ASN A 147 9.65 -6.24 -12.59
N LYS A 148 8.72 -7.13 -12.96
CA LYS A 148 8.98 -8.57 -13.07
C LYS A 148 9.92 -8.87 -14.23
N VAL A 149 10.80 -9.84 -14.02
CA VAL A 149 11.70 -10.39 -15.05
C VAL A 149 11.49 -11.89 -15.15
N ARG A 150 11.63 -12.44 -16.37
CA ARG A 150 11.58 -13.90 -16.58
C ARG A 150 12.83 -14.53 -16.00
N ILE A 151 12.66 -15.54 -15.16
CA ILE A 151 13.77 -16.20 -14.44
C ILE A 151 13.93 -17.67 -14.81
N ALA A 152 12.91 -18.32 -15.35
CA ALA A 152 12.95 -19.70 -15.81
C ALA A 152 11.83 -19.96 -16.82
N ASN A 153 12.00 -20.95 -17.69
CA ASN A 153 10.98 -21.35 -18.66
C ASN A 153 11.17 -22.77 -19.20
N LEU A 154 10.13 -23.26 -19.86
CA LEU A 154 10.13 -24.44 -20.70
C LEU A 154 9.29 -24.15 -21.95
N LEU A 155 9.79 -24.60 -23.10
CA LEU A 155 9.14 -24.41 -24.41
C LEU A 155 8.40 -25.68 -24.88
N SER A 156 8.42 -26.73 -24.07
CA SER A 156 7.81 -28.04 -24.31
C SER A 156 7.54 -28.69 -22.97
N TRP A 157 6.73 -29.73 -22.97
CA TRP A 157 6.16 -30.32 -21.77
C TRP A 157 7.16 -31.05 -20.87
N THR A 158 6.80 -31.15 -19.59
CA THR A 158 7.44 -31.95 -18.55
C THR A 158 6.39 -32.75 -17.82
N ASN A 159 6.74 -33.88 -17.21
CA ASN A 159 5.86 -34.53 -16.24
C ASN A 159 5.61 -33.60 -15.04
N ILE A 160 4.57 -33.91 -14.25
CA ILE A 160 4.29 -33.19 -13.00
C ILE A 160 5.54 -33.16 -12.11
N ARG A 161 5.93 -31.96 -11.67
CA ARG A 161 7.11 -31.70 -10.82
C ARG A 161 8.44 -32.22 -11.39
N GLU A 162 8.54 -32.42 -12.71
CA GLU A 162 9.80 -32.77 -13.36
C GLU A 162 10.64 -31.51 -13.62
N PHE A 163 11.35 -31.04 -12.60
CA PHE A 163 12.10 -29.77 -12.65
C PHE A 163 13.47 -29.83 -13.35
N GLY A 164 13.87 -31.01 -13.84
CA GLY A 164 15.22 -31.27 -14.33
C GLY A 164 15.33 -31.65 -15.81
N LYS A 165 14.24 -31.60 -16.58
CA LYS A 165 14.22 -32.03 -17.99
C LYS A 165 14.97 -31.05 -18.89
N PHE A 166 14.82 -29.74 -18.65
CA PHE A 166 15.49 -28.68 -19.38
C PHE A 166 16.27 -27.76 -18.43
N GLY A 167 17.49 -27.37 -18.83
CA GLY A 167 18.31 -26.45 -18.04
C GLY A 167 17.66 -25.08 -17.82
N SER A 168 16.77 -24.66 -18.72
CA SER A 168 16.02 -23.41 -18.63
C SER A 168 14.94 -23.41 -17.54
N GLN A 169 14.60 -24.57 -16.98
CA GLN A 169 13.63 -24.68 -15.89
C GLN A 169 14.15 -24.10 -14.58
N LYS A 170 15.46 -23.86 -14.46
CA LYS A 170 16.12 -23.39 -13.24
C LYS A 170 16.56 -21.94 -13.38
N SER A 171 16.24 -21.11 -12.37
CA SER A 171 16.72 -19.74 -12.31
C SER A 171 18.19 -19.64 -11.90
N ALA A 172 18.81 -18.50 -12.19
CA ALA A 172 19.97 -18.05 -11.42
C ALA A 172 19.59 -17.83 -9.94
N ALA A 173 20.59 -17.68 -9.06
CA ALA A 173 20.35 -17.35 -7.68
C ALA A 173 19.86 -15.90 -7.52
N ILE A 174 18.79 -15.70 -6.77
CA ILE A 174 18.12 -14.41 -6.57
C ILE A 174 18.19 -14.05 -5.09
N SER A 175 18.71 -12.86 -4.80
CA SER A 175 18.85 -12.39 -3.42
C SER A 175 17.53 -11.78 -2.94
N LEU A 176 16.94 -12.37 -1.90
CA LEU A 176 15.77 -11.84 -1.22
C LEU A 176 16.12 -11.50 0.23
N VAL A 177 15.44 -10.49 0.76
CA VAL A 177 15.52 -10.02 2.15
C VAL A 177 14.33 -10.57 2.95
N ALA A 178 14.61 -11.13 4.13
CA ALA A 178 13.61 -11.63 5.07
C ALA A 178 12.52 -10.60 5.34
N GLY A 179 11.27 -11.04 5.41
CA GLY A 179 10.12 -10.21 5.73
C GLY A 179 9.71 -9.23 4.62
N LYS A 180 10.41 -9.17 3.48
CA LYS A 180 9.99 -8.37 2.32
C LYS A 180 9.04 -9.17 1.42
N LYS A 181 8.07 -8.45 0.83
CA LYS A 181 7.10 -8.95 -0.14
C LYS A 181 7.67 -8.83 -1.57
N TYR A 182 7.51 -9.87 -2.39
CA TYR A 182 7.99 -9.91 -3.78
C TYR A 182 6.92 -10.42 -4.72
N TYR A 183 6.68 -9.77 -5.87
CA TYR A 183 5.74 -10.31 -6.86
C TYR A 183 6.31 -11.56 -7.55
N ILE A 184 5.47 -12.58 -7.75
CA ILE A 184 5.82 -13.79 -8.50
C ILE A 184 4.65 -14.23 -9.39
N GLU A 185 4.95 -14.74 -10.58
CA GLU A 185 3.97 -15.16 -11.57
C GLU A 185 4.52 -16.31 -12.43
N ALA A 186 3.73 -17.37 -12.62
CA ALA A 186 3.95 -18.34 -13.67
C ALA A 186 2.79 -18.31 -14.67
N ILE A 187 3.11 -18.39 -15.95
CA ILE A 187 2.13 -18.50 -17.04
C ILE A 187 2.35 -19.79 -17.80
N GLN A 188 1.28 -20.38 -18.31
CA GLN A 188 1.27 -21.66 -19.02
C GLN A 188 0.34 -21.58 -20.23
N LYS A 189 0.76 -22.24 -21.32
CA LYS A 189 -0.11 -22.67 -22.40
C LYS A 189 -0.22 -24.18 -22.47
N GLN A 190 -1.45 -24.65 -22.60
CA GLN A 190 -1.78 -26.04 -22.84
C GLN A 190 -2.53 -26.18 -24.15
N GLY A 191 -1.95 -26.93 -25.09
CA GLY A 191 -2.56 -27.27 -26.37
C GLY A 191 -3.32 -28.58 -26.31
N GLY A 192 -2.64 -29.66 -25.97
CA GLY A 192 -3.22 -31.00 -25.94
C GLY A 192 -2.35 -32.02 -25.19
N GLY A 193 -2.98 -33.02 -24.56
CA GLY A 193 -2.28 -34.12 -23.90
C GLY A 193 -2.41 -34.07 -22.38
N GLY A 194 -1.29 -34.28 -21.67
CA GLY A 194 -1.26 -34.04 -20.22
C GLY A 194 -1.20 -32.55 -19.93
N ASP A 195 -1.53 -32.13 -18.71
CA ASP A 195 -1.33 -30.74 -18.29
C ASP A 195 -0.83 -30.65 -16.85
N ASN A 196 0.09 -29.72 -16.58
CA ASN A 196 0.52 -29.36 -15.24
C ASN A 196 1.19 -27.98 -15.23
N LEU A 197 1.26 -27.37 -14.06
CA LEU A 197 2.08 -26.20 -13.79
C LEU A 197 2.49 -26.22 -12.32
N SER A 198 3.78 -26.28 -12.04
CA SER A 198 4.29 -26.27 -10.67
C SER A 198 5.58 -25.48 -10.56
N VAL A 199 5.79 -24.84 -9.41
CA VAL A 199 7.01 -24.13 -9.08
C VAL A 199 7.54 -24.68 -7.77
N GLN A 200 8.84 -24.98 -7.73
CA GLN A 200 9.56 -25.27 -6.49
C GLN A 200 10.63 -24.21 -6.26
N TRP A 201 11.18 -24.20 -5.05
CA TRP A 201 12.28 -23.31 -4.72
C TRP A 201 13.30 -23.97 -3.79
N GLN A 202 14.49 -23.38 -3.76
CA GLN A 202 15.53 -23.65 -2.80
C GLN A 202 15.69 -22.41 -1.93
N LEU A 203 15.57 -22.60 -0.63
CA LEU A 203 15.81 -21.59 0.38
C LEU A 203 17.33 -21.34 0.56
N PRO A 204 17.72 -20.18 1.14
CA PRO A 204 19.05 -20.00 1.69
C PRO A 204 19.43 -21.16 2.62
N GLY A 205 20.63 -21.72 2.47
CA GLY A 205 21.06 -22.93 3.20
C GLY A 205 20.76 -24.26 2.50
N GLY A 206 20.06 -24.25 1.36
CA GLY A 206 19.99 -25.40 0.45
C GLY A 206 18.74 -26.28 0.58
N THR A 207 17.87 -26.03 1.55
CA THR A 207 16.59 -26.74 1.67
C THR A 207 15.73 -26.49 0.43
N ILE A 208 15.25 -27.56 -0.20
CA ILE A 208 14.30 -27.49 -1.32
C ILE A 208 12.90 -27.80 -0.78
N GLU A 209 11.92 -26.98 -1.15
CA GLU A 209 10.50 -27.28 -0.94
C GLU A 209 9.81 -27.37 -2.30
N SER A 210 9.07 -28.47 -2.49
CA SER A 210 8.50 -28.86 -3.77
C SER A 210 7.08 -29.38 -3.61
N PRO A 211 6.05 -28.63 -4.07
CA PRO A 211 6.10 -27.27 -4.64
C PRO A 211 6.40 -26.20 -3.59
N LEU A 212 6.55 -24.95 -4.03
CA LEU A 212 6.64 -23.78 -3.17
C LEU A 212 5.33 -23.64 -2.36
N PRO A 213 5.38 -23.80 -1.02
CA PRO A 213 4.18 -23.97 -0.22
C PRO A 213 3.48 -22.63 0.07
N GLY A 214 2.15 -22.66 0.17
CA GLY A 214 1.31 -21.49 0.38
C GLY A 214 1.62 -20.70 1.66
N LYS A 215 2.27 -21.31 2.66
CA LYS A 215 2.73 -20.62 3.88
C LYS A 215 3.70 -19.46 3.63
N TYR A 216 4.26 -19.33 2.42
CA TYR A 216 5.06 -18.17 1.99
C TYR A 216 4.35 -17.31 0.94
N LEU A 217 3.11 -17.60 0.60
CA LEU A 217 2.37 -16.97 -0.49
C LEU A 217 1.19 -16.13 0.00
N SER A 218 0.94 -15.06 -0.73
CA SER A 218 -0.30 -14.28 -0.67
C SER A 218 -0.86 -14.08 -2.09
N PRO A 219 -2.18 -14.06 -2.30
CA PRO A 219 -2.76 -13.94 -3.61
C PRO A 219 -2.59 -12.54 -4.20
N TYR A 220 -2.57 -12.47 -5.53
CA TYR A 220 -2.65 -11.19 -6.22
C TYR A 220 -4.08 -10.64 -6.17
N ASN A 221 -4.24 -9.40 -5.70
CA ASN A 221 -5.50 -8.67 -5.75
C ASN A 221 -5.38 -7.58 -6.82
N SER A 222 -6.14 -7.70 -7.90
CA SER A 222 -6.19 -6.72 -9.00
C SER A 222 -6.61 -5.32 -8.57
N ALA A 223 -7.19 -5.17 -7.37
CA ALA A 223 -7.51 -3.88 -6.74
C ALA A 223 -6.28 -3.07 -6.31
N GLN A 224 -5.05 -3.59 -6.43
CA GLN A 224 -3.82 -2.86 -6.10
C GLN A 224 -2.93 -2.51 -7.31
N GLY A 225 -3.45 -2.71 -8.54
CA GLY A 225 -2.82 -2.24 -9.77
C GLY A 225 -3.55 -1.03 -10.35
N SER A 226 -3.20 0.17 -9.88
CA SER A 226 -3.42 1.48 -10.54
C SER A 226 -4.73 1.68 -11.33
N SER A 227 -5.84 1.88 -10.62
CA SER A 227 -6.75 2.97 -10.97
C SER A 227 -6.59 4.08 -9.93
N LEU A 228 -5.51 4.87 -10.07
CA LEU A 228 -5.61 6.28 -9.72
C LEU A 228 -6.70 6.82 -10.65
N PHE A 229 -7.95 6.82 -10.19
CA PHE A 229 -8.85 7.86 -10.63
C PHE A 229 -8.19 9.16 -10.16
N LEU A 230 -7.45 9.81 -11.06
CA LEU A 230 -7.26 11.23 -10.98
C LEU A 230 -8.66 11.83 -11.12
N ASN A 231 -9.34 12.00 -10.00
CA ASN A 231 -10.40 12.97 -9.91
C ASN A 231 -9.69 14.32 -10.05
N THR A 232 -9.57 14.82 -11.28
CA THR A 232 -8.98 16.13 -11.59
C THR A 232 -9.83 17.30 -11.08
N SER A 233 -10.78 17.04 -10.19
CA SER A 233 -11.46 18.04 -9.37
C SER A 233 -10.71 18.39 -8.09
N ALA A 234 -9.62 17.69 -7.75
CA ALA A 234 -8.80 17.96 -6.57
C ALA A 234 -7.34 18.29 -6.91
N LEU A 235 -7.13 19.36 -7.69
CA LEU A 235 -5.93 20.18 -7.51
C LEU A 235 -6.32 21.43 -6.72
N ASN A 236 -6.33 21.27 -5.40
CA ASN A 236 -5.92 22.35 -4.51
C ASN A 236 -5.00 21.72 -3.46
N SER A 237 -3.81 22.32 -3.38
CA SER A 237 -2.61 21.80 -2.76
C SER A 237 -2.73 21.55 -1.26
N THR A 238 -1.81 20.71 -0.77
CA THR A 238 -1.25 20.65 0.60
C THR A 238 -2.21 20.19 1.71
N ALA A 239 -1.93 19.15 2.51
CA ALA A 239 -0.67 18.83 3.15
C ALA A 239 -0.54 17.33 3.49
N ILE A 240 0.72 16.89 3.55
CA ILE A 240 1.18 15.61 4.10
C ILE A 240 1.00 15.65 5.62
N THR A 241 0.28 14.69 6.20
CA THR A 241 0.38 14.35 7.63
C THR A 241 0.75 12.88 7.79
N SER A 242 1.76 12.68 8.62
CA SER A 242 2.42 11.43 8.98
C SER A 242 1.59 10.51 9.87
N ALA A 243 1.73 9.20 9.61
CA ALA A 243 1.69 8.03 10.49
C ALA A 243 0.58 7.89 11.55
N GLU A 244 -0.20 6.82 11.37
CA GLU A 244 -1.04 6.18 12.38
C GLU A 244 -0.24 5.86 13.64
N ASN A 245 -0.75 6.30 14.78
CA ASN A 245 -0.35 5.84 16.08
C ASN A 245 -1.63 5.54 16.86
N GLY A 246 -1.80 4.28 17.25
CA GLY A 246 -2.83 3.83 18.21
C GLY A 246 -4.24 3.76 17.65
N MET A 247 -4.86 2.59 17.77
CA MET A 247 -6.32 2.46 17.70
C MET A 247 -6.92 3.16 18.93
N GLU A 248 -7.04 4.49 18.88
CA GLU A 248 -7.94 5.23 19.77
C GLU A 248 -9.35 4.80 19.39
N THR A 249 -10.10 4.26 20.35
CA THR A 249 -11.55 4.12 20.21
C THR A 249 -12.14 5.50 19.89
N VAL A 250 -12.60 5.71 18.66
CA VAL A 250 -13.15 7.00 18.25
C VAL A 250 -14.44 7.24 19.04
N LYS A 251 -14.38 8.15 20.00
CA LYS A 251 -15.54 8.56 20.77
C LYS A 251 -16.47 9.37 19.86
N THR A 252 -17.66 8.85 19.58
CA THR A 252 -18.69 9.56 18.83
C THR A 252 -19.28 10.70 19.66
N GLY A 253 -19.69 11.78 18.99
CA GLY A 253 -20.21 13.00 19.60
C GLY A 253 -19.60 14.26 19.00
N LEU A 254 -19.88 15.39 19.64
CA LEU A 254 -19.43 16.73 19.26
C LEU A 254 -18.64 17.35 20.41
N PHE A 255 -17.44 17.87 20.12
CA PHE A 255 -16.47 18.40 21.07
C PHE A 255 -15.96 19.76 20.60
N ILE A 256 -15.64 20.64 21.55
CA ILE A 256 -15.20 22.01 21.26
C ILE A 256 -14.03 22.34 22.19
N TYR A 257 -12.89 22.74 21.65
CA TYR A 257 -11.73 23.16 22.44
C TYR A 257 -10.82 24.15 21.68
N PRO A 258 -10.27 25.18 22.35
CA PRO A 258 -10.61 25.61 23.70
C PRO A 258 -12.03 26.18 23.77
N ASN A 259 -12.67 26.01 24.92
CA ASN A 259 -13.97 26.58 25.24
C ASN A 259 -13.95 26.95 26.73
N PRO A 260 -13.87 28.23 27.10
CA PRO A 260 -14.09 29.41 26.27
C PRO A 260 -13.04 29.68 25.18
N ALA A 261 -13.46 30.30 24.08
CA ALA A 261 -12.65 30.61 22.90
C ALA A 261 -12.41 32.12 22.77
N VAL A 262 -11.19 32.52 22.35
CA VAL A 262 -10.79 33.93 22.25
C VAL A 262 -10.74 34.40 20.80
N GLU A 263 -9.86 33.80 19.98
CA GLU A 263 -9.72 34.15 18.56
C GLU A 263 -10.17 32.99 17.64
N GLN A 264 -9.97 31.76 18.11
CA GLN A 264 -10.29 30.54 17.38
C GLN A 264 -10.67 29.42 18.35
N THR A 265 -11.46 28.47 17.86
CA THR A 265 -11.75 27.20 18.54
C THR A 265 -11.77 26.05 17.53
N THR A 266 -11.56 24.83 18.00
CA THR A 266 -11.69 23.62 17.19
C THR A 266 -13.00 22.93 17.54
N VAL A 267 -13.80 22.62 16.53
CA VAL A 267 -14.97 21.75 16.62
C VAL A 267 -14.58 20.38 16.10
N GLU A 268 -14.61 19.37 16.95
CA GLU A 268 -14.28 17.99 16.62
C GLU A 268 -15.53 17.11 16.75
N PHE A 269 -15.79 16.24 15.77
CA PHE A 269 -16.90 15.30 15.85
C PHE A 269 -16.64 13.96 15.18
N ALA A 270 -17.39 12.95 15.62
CA ALA A 270 -17.51 11.65 14.95
C ALA A 270 -18.94 11.12 15.15
N VAL A 271 -19.49 10.46 14.12
CA VAL A 271 -20.85 9.90 14.16
C VAL A 271 -20.79 8.37 14.16
N PRO A 272 -21.72 7.67 14.84
CA PRO A 272 -21.67 6.20 14.93
C PRO A 272 -21.99 5.51 13.60
N ASP A 273 -22.86 6.11 12.79
CA ASP A 273 -23.33 5.56 11.54
C ASP A 273 -22.92 6.46 10.36
N ALA A 274 -22.66 5.84 9.21
CA ALA A 274 -22.38 6.60 7.99
C ALA A 274 -23.68 7.25 7.46
N GLY A 275 -23.60 8.49 7.00
CA GLY A 275 -24.77 9.19 6.49
C GLY A 275 -24.56 10.68 6.21
N GLN A 276 -25.61 11.34 5.70
CA GLN A 276 -25.62 12.79 5.52
C GLN A 276 -25.51 13.47 6.87
N THR A 277 -24.55 14.38 7.01
CA THR A 277 -24.20 15.05 8.25
C THR A 277 -24.05 16.55 8.05
N SER A 278 -24.53 17.35 9.00
CA SER A 278 -24.30 18.79 9.04
C SER A 278 -23.85 19.27 10.42
N VAL A 279 -22.95 20.25 10.44
CA VAL A 279 -22.54 20.98 11.66
C VAL A 279 -22.84 22.45 11.45
N VAL A 280 -23.70 22.99 12.32
CA VAL A 280 -24.27 24.32 12.15
C VAL A 280 -24.12 25.12 13.44
N LEU A 281 -23.64 26.36 13.29
CA LEU A 281 -23.46 27.32 14.37
C LEU A 281 -24.65 28.28 14.42
N TYR A 282 -25.25 28.41 15.60
CA TYR A 282 -26.36 29.30 15.91
C TYR A 282 -26.00 30.28 17.02
N ASN A 283 -26.68 31.43 17.04
CA ASN A 283 -26.71 32.27 18.24
C ASN A 283 -27.75 31.75 19.27
N THR A 284 -27.80 32.35 20.46
CA THR A 284 -28.77 31.97 21.51
C THR A 284 -30.23 32.23 21.17
N LYS A 285 -30.52 33.00 20.11
CA LYS A 285 -31.87 33.21 19.58
C LYS A 285 -32.26 32.15 18.53
N GLY A 286 -31.40 31.15 18.28
CA GLY A 286 -31.63 30.10 17.28
C GLY A 286 -31.41 30.55 15.84
N GLN A 287 -30.85 31.75 15.61
CA GLN A 287 -30.56 32.21 14.26
C GLN A 287 -29.29 31.55 13.74
N LEU A 288 -29.35 31.06 12.50
CA LEU A 288 -28.22 30.49 11.79
C LEU A 288 -27.12 31.54 11.64
N MET A 289 -25.92 31.24 12.13
CA MET A 289 -24.74 32.09 11.93
C MET A 289 -23.82 31.57 10.85
N SER A 290 -23.59 30.26 10.82
CA SER A 290 -22.72 29.63 9.84
C SER A 290 -22.99 28.14 9.74
N VAL A 291 -22.88 27.59 8.53
CA VAL A 291 -22.78 26.15 8.30
C VAL A 291 -21.29 25.82 8.25
N LEU A 292 -20.81 25.09 9.25
CA LEU A 292 -19.38 24.75 9.37
C LEU A 292 -19.03 23.49 8.59
N TYR A 293 -20.01 22.60 8.40
CA TYR A 293 -19.87 21.38 7.63
C TYR A 293 -21.22 20.93 7.09
N GLU A 294 -21.26 20.45 5.85
CA GLU A 294 -22.39 19.77 5.24
C GLU A 294 -21.88 18.74 4.22
N GLY A 295 -22.22 17.47 4.40
CA GLY A 295 -21.74 16.40 3.54
C GLY A 295 -21.99 15.01 4.09
N THR A 296 -21.58 13.98 3.36
CA THR A 296 -21.66 12.59 3.82
C THR A 296 -20.45 12.23 4.67
N THR A 297 -20.67 11.64 5.84
CA THR A 297 -19.59 11.18 6.74
C THR A 297 -19.62 9.66 6.87
N ALA A 298 -18.44 9.04 7.04
CA ALA A 298 -18.33 7.63 7.36
C ALA A 298 -18.46 7.39 8.87
N ALA A 299 -18.96 6.20 9.25
CA ALA A 299 -19.07 5.78 10.65
C ALA A 299 -17.71 5.87 11.38
N ASN A 300 -17.74 6.35 12.62
CA ASN A 300 -16.61 6.46 13.55
C ASN A 300 -15.39 7.21 12.99
N THR A 301 -15.60 8.11 12.02
CA THR A 301 -14.53 8.95 11.46
C THR A 301 -14.49 10.30 12.18
N LYS A 302 -13.33 10.65 12.73
CA LYS A 302 -13.09 11.90 13.46
C LYS A 302 -12.83 13.05 12.48
N ILE A 303 -13.65 14.10 12.54
CA ILE A 303 -13.55 15.32 11.70
C ILE A 303 -13.27 16.50 12.62
N LYS A 304 -12.32 17.37 12.23
CA LYS A 304 -11.97 18.61 12.96
C LYS A 304 -12.20 19.82 12.06
N LEU A 305 -12.92 20.82 12.58
CA LEU A 305 -13.23 22.07 11.91
C LEU A 305 -12.65 23.22 12.75
N SER A 306 -11.84 24.09 12.14
CA SER A 306 -11.38 25.31 12.79
C SER A 306 -12.43 26.41 12.64
N VAL A 307 -12.82 27.04 13.74
CA VAL A 307 -13.81 28.11 13.77
C VAL A 307 -13.14 29.38 14.26
N ASN A 308 -13.05 30.38 13.38
CA ASN A 308 -12.59 31.71 13.73
C ASN A 308 -13.71 32.46 14.46
N VAL A 309 -13.47 32.84 15.71
CA VAL A 309 -14.42 33.56 16.57
C VAL A 309 -14.01 35.00 16.83
N ALA A 310 -12.89 35.47 16.26
CA ALA A 310 -12.35 36.81 16.51
C ALA A 310 -13.34 37.94 16.17
N LYS A 311 -14.22 37.73 15.19
CA LYS A 311 -15.27 38.69 14.80
C LYS A 311 -16.62 38.48 15.51
N MET A 312 -16.76 37.44 16.32
CA MET A 312 -17.97 37.18 17.09
C MET A 312 -18.02 38.06 18.34
N GLN A 313 -19.20 38.26 18.92
CA GLN A 313 -19.36 39.04 20.16
C GLN A 313 -19.09 38.16 21.38
N ASN A 314 -18.76 38.76 22.52
CA ASN A 314 -18.66 38.01 23.78
C ASN A 314 -20.03 37.40 24.11
N GLY A 315 -20.07 36.10 24.38
CA GLY A 315 -21.33 35.42 24.65
C GLY A 315 -21.33 33.93 24.35
N VAL A 316 -22.52 33.34 24.42
CA VAL A 316 -22.75 31.91 24.18
C VAL A 316 -23.33 31.70 22.79
N TYR A 317 -22.87 30.65 22.13
CA TYR A 317 -23.29 30.17 20.83
C TYR A 317 -23.57 28.66 20.90
N LEU A 318 -24.36 28.14 19.96
CA LEU A 318 -24.76 26.73 19.93
C LEU A 318 -24.27 26.07 18.64
N LEU A 319 -23.60 24.93 18.77
CA LEU A 319 -23.22 24.07 17.66
C LEU A 319 -24.12 22.85 17.64
N HIS A 320 -24.78 22.62 16.51
CA HIS A 320 -25.63 21.45 16.28
C HIS A 320 -24.98 20.56 15.22
N LEU A 321 -24.76 19.30 15.57
CA LEU A 321 -24.37 18.23 14.68
C LEU A 321 -25.60 17.35 14.43
N THR A 322 -25.98 17.15 13.17
CA THR A 322 -27.08 16.27 12.76
C THR A 322 -26.54 15.21 11.83
N SER A 323 -26.79 13.92 12.10
CA SER A 323 -26.51 12.80 11.19
C SER A 323 -27.56 11.71 11.30
N GLY A 324 -28.37 11.54 10.26
CA GLY A 324 -29.55 10.67 10.31
C GLY A 324 -30.50 11.07 11.45
N GLN A 325 -30.74 10.15 12.40
CA GLN A 325 -31.54 10.40 13.60
C GLN A 325 -30.72 10.96 14.78
N ASN A 326 -29.39 10.98 14.67
CA ASN A 326 -28.51 11.42 15.76
C ASN A 326 -28.34 12.95 15.71
N VAL A 327 -28.63 13.61 16.83
CA VAL A 327 -28.40 15.05 16.99
C VAL A 327 -27.57 15.31 18.24
N PHE A 328 -26.48 16.06 18.10
CA PHE A 328 -25.64 16.49 19.22
C PHE A 328 -25.57 18.02 19.27
N THR A 329 -25.72 18.58 20.48
CA THR A 329 -25.62 20.02 20.70
C THR A 329 -24.53 20.34 21.71
N LYS A 330 -23.69 21.35 21.40
CA LYS A 330 -22.68 21.88 22.33
C LYS A 330 -22.69 23.40 22.39
N LYS A 331 -22.44 23.94 23.58
CA LYS A 331 -22.29 25.38 23.81
C LYS A 331 -20.86 25.80 23.51
N LEU A 332 -20.69 26.83 22.70
CA LEU A 332 -19.44 27.55 22.48
C LEU A 332 -19.50 28.88 23.22
N ILE A 333 -18.56 29.14 24.12
CA ILE A 333 -18.43 30.39 24.86
C ILE A 333 -17.32 31.19 24.18
N VAL A 334 -17.59 32.42 23.75
CA VAL A 334 -16.59 33.34 23.20
C VAL A 334 -16.30 34.42 24.23
N VAL A 335 -15.02 34.58 24.58
CA VAL A 335 -14.54 35.57 25.54
C VAL A 335 -13.38 36.33 24.92
N LYS A 336 -13.53 37.64 24.79
CA LYS A 336 -12.46 38.59 24.47
C LYS A 336 -12.07 39.35 25.72
#